data_AF-A0A427KGC0-F1
#
_entry.id   AF-A0A427KGC0-F1
#
_cell.length_a   1.000
_cell.length_b   1.000
_cell.length_c   1.000
_cell.angle_alpha   90.00
_cell.angle_beta   90.00
_cell.angle_gamma   90.00
#
_symmetry.space_group_name_H-M   'P 1'
#
loop_
_entity.id
_entity.type
_entity.pdbx_description
1 polymer ?
#
loop_
_entity_poly.entity_id
_entity_poly.type
_entity_poly.pdbx_seq_one_letter_code
_entity_poly.pdbx_strand_id
1 'polypeptide(L)'
;MSLTLQNLNNIRTLRAMARELSLDVLEEMLEKVRVVAEEKRSEQAELEQQRAEQQEKINALLERMKADGISPSDLLGSELAHAGKTAKKRKAREAKYRFIDQNGEEKTWTGQGRTPKPIANALENGKSLDDFLI
;
A
#
# COMPACT_ATOMS: atom_id res chain seq x y z
N MET A 1 -10.86 14.86 -9.84
CA MET A 1 -10.84 16.32 -10.13
C MET A 1 -11.82 16.58 -11.24
N SER A 2 -12.71 17.56 -11.09
CA SER A 2 -13.63 17.94 -12.17
C SER A 2 -12.85 18.36 -13.41
N LEU A 3 -13.29 17.92 -14.59
CA LEU A 3 -12.70 18.28 -15.90
C LEU A 3 -12.59 19.82 -16.07
N THR A 4 -13.52 20.56 -15.45
CA THR A 4 -13.55 22.03 -15.47
C THR A 4 -12.37 22.67 -14.75
N LEU A 5 -11.96 22.15 -13.59
CA LEU A 5 -10.82 22.70 -12.83
C LEU A 5 -9.47 22.35 -13.48
N GLN A 6 -9.39 21.22 -14.19
CA GLN A 6 -8.20 20.84 -14.94
C GLN A 6 -7.89 21.84 -16.07
N ASN A 7 -8.93 22.34 -16.75
CA ASN A 7 -8.77 23.34 -17.81
C ASN A 7 -8.28 24.70 -17.27
N LEU A 8 -8.61 25.05 -16.02
CA LEU A 8 -8.11 26.26 -15.35
C LEU A 8 -6.62 26.14 -14.98
N ASN A 9 -6.11 24.93 -14.78
CA ASN A 9 -4.70 24.69 -14.45
C ASN A 9 -3.76 24.77 -15.68
N ASN A 10 -4.31 24.72 -16.90
CA ASN A 10 -3.51 24.85 -18.11
C ASN A 10 -3.62 26.27 -18.69
N ILE A 11 -2.49 26.98 -18.70
CA ILE A 11 -2.45 28.38 -19.12
C ILE A 11 -2.85 28.60 -20.60
N ARG A 12 -2.68 27.61 -21.48
CA ARG A 12 -3.06 27.75 -22.89
C ARG A 12 -4.57 27.71 -23.06
N THR A 13 -5.24 26.77 -22.40
CA THR A 13 -6.72 26.68 -22.39
C THR A 13 -7.33 27.86 -21.65
N LEU A 14 -6.74 28.26 -20.51
CA LEU A 14 -7.20 29.43 -19.76
C LEU A 14 -7.14 30.71 -20.60
N ARG A 15 -6.05 30.96 -21.33
CA ARG A 15 -5.95 32.11 -22.27
C ARG A 15 -6.97 32.02 -23.39
N ALA A 16 -7.24 30.83 -23.92
CA ALA A 16 -8.23 30.66 -24.96
C ALA A 16 -9.64 31.03 -24.47
N MET A 17 -10.00 30.61 -23.25
CA MET A 17 -11.28 30.95 -22.60
C MET A 17 -11.35 32.43 -22.22
N ALA A 18 -10.25 33.01 -21.72
CA ALA A 18 -10.18 34.40 -21.29
C ALA A 18 -10.26 35.44 -22.42
N ARG A 19 -10.09 35.03 -23.70
CA ARG A 19 -10.17 35.95 -24.84
C ARG A 19 -11.53 36.60 -25.02
N GLU A 20 -12.59 35.94 -24.57
CA GLU A 20 -13.98 36.41 -24.68
C GLU A 20 -14.46 37.13 -23.41
N LEU A 21 -13.61 37.25 -22.39
CA LEU A 21 -13.92 37.86 -21.09
C LEU A 21 -13.28 39.25 -20.98
N SER A 22 -13.95 40.18 -20.30
CA SER A 22 -13.38 41.49 -19.97
C SER A 22 -12.38 41.38 -18.81
N LEU A 23 -11.49 42.37 -18.71
CA LEU A 23 -10.49 42.43 -17.64
C LEU A 23 -11.15 42.47 -16.26
N ASP A 24 -12.22 43.26 -16.08
CA ASP A 24 -12.94 43.37 -14.80
C ASP A 24 -13.48 42.00 -14.33
N VAL A 25 -14.02 41.20 -15.25
CA VAL A 25 -14.53 39.86 -14.92
C VAL A 25 -13.38 38.92 -14.56
N LEU A 26 -12.23 39.02 -15.23
CA LEU A 26 -11.05 38.22 -14.88
C LEU A 26 -10.51 38.59 -13.49
N GLU A 27 -10.54 39.86 -13.11
CA GLU A 27 -10.17 40.31 -11.76
C GLU A 27 -11.14 39.79 -10.69
N GLU A 28 -12.44 39.85 -10.93
CA GLU A 28 -13.44 39.25 -10.03
C GLU A 28 -13.27 37.73 -9.88
N MET A 29 -12.99 37.03 -10.98
CA MET A 29 -12.72 35.58 -10.94
C MET A 29 -11.46 35.27 -10.14
N LEU A 30 -10.42 36.07 -10.30
CA LEU A 30 -9.17 35.94 -9.55
C LEU A 30 -9.43 36.10 -8.05
N GLU A 31 -10.21 37.11 -7.67
CA GLU A 31 -10.56 37.34 -6.27
C GLU A 31 -11.35 36.17 -5.67
N LYS A 32 -12.33 35.62 -6.40
CA LYS A 32 -13.05 34.41 -5.96
C LYS A 32 -12.12 33.22 -5.76
N VAL A 33 -11.16 33.02 -6.65
CA VAL A 33 -10.16 31.94 -6.51
C VAL A 33 -9.25 32.18 -5.31
N ARG A 34 -8.88 33.44 -5.02
CA ARG A 34 -8.11 33.78 -3.81
C ARG A 34 -8.88 33.42 -2.54
N VAL A 35 -10.15 33.81 -2.43
CA VAL A 35 -11.02 33.47 -1.29
C VAL A 35 -11.07 31.96 -1.08
N VAL A 36 -11.36 31.18 -2.13
CA VAL A 36 -11.39 29.71 -2.03
C VAL A 36 -10.02 29.12 -1.63
N ALA A 37 -8.92 29.71 -2.09
CA ALA A 37 -7.58 29.26 -1.70
C ALA A 37 -7.27 29.57 -0.23
N GLU A 38 -7.73 30.71 0.29
CA GLU A 38 -7.59 31.08 1.70
C GLU A 38 -8.43 30.18 2.60
N GLU A 39 -9.69 29.90 2.25
CA GLU A 39 -10.54 28.93 2.96
C GLU A 39 -9.88 27.55 3.02
N LYS A 40 -9.29 27.09 1.91
CA LYS A 40 -8.59 25.79 1.90
C LYS A 40 -7.32 25.81 2.75
N ARG A 41 -6.60 26.93 2.81
CA ARG A 41 -5.44 27.09 3.70
C ARG A 41 -5.85 27.10 5.17
N SER A 42 -6.93 27.79 5.53
CA SER A 42 -7.42 27.82 6.90
C SER A 42 -7.91 26.46 7.36
N GLU A 43 -8.69 25.75 6.52
CA GLU A 43 -9.12 24.37 6.80
C GLU A 43 -7.91 23.43 7.03
N GLN A 44 -6.86 23.56 6.21
CA GLN A 44 -5.64 22.76 6.38
C GLN A 44 -4.92 23.09 7.68
N ALA A 45 -4.78 24.38 8.01
CA ALA A 45 -4.16 24.82 9.25
C ALA A 45 -4.93 24.35 10.49
N GLU A 46 -6.26 24.43 10.48
CA GLU A 46 -7.12 23.92 11.56
C GLU A 46 -6.98 22.40 11.73
N LEU A 47 -6.93 21.66 10.62
CA LEU A 47 -6.73 20.22 10.66
C LEU A 47 -5.34 19.85 11.23
N GLU A 48 -4.31 20.60 10.86
CA GLU A 48 -2.96 20.43 11.39
C GLU A 48 -2.89 20.76 12.89
N GLN A 49 -3.55 21.84 13.33
CA GLN A 49 -3.65 22.19 14.75
C GLN A 49 -4.38 21.10 15.54
N GLN A 50 -5.52 20.60 15.05
CA GLN A 50 -6.24 19.50 15.70
C GLN A 50 -5.37 18.24 15.79
N ARG A 51 -4.60 17.91 14.75
CA ARG A 51 -3.66 16.78 14.78
C ARG A 51 -2.52 17.01 15.78
N ALA A 52 -1.98 18.22 15.85
CA ALA A 52 -0.94 18.58 16.81
C ALA A 52 -1.47 18.45 18.25
N GLU A 53 -2.64 19.01 18.55
CA GLU A 53 -3.28 18.88 19.86
C GLU A 53 -3.57 17.41 20.24
N GLN A 54 -4.05 16.61 19.28
CA GLN A 54 -4.25 15.18 19.51
C GLN A 54 -2.92 14.48 19.80
N GLN A 55 -1.87 14.79 19.05
CA GLN A 55 -0.55 14.22 19.26
C GLN A 55 0.06 14.63 20.61
N GLU A 56 -0.12 15.89 21.02
CA GLU A 56 0.31 16.38 22.33
C GLU A 56 -0.43 15.65 23.45
N LYS A 57 -1.75 15.48 23.34
CA LYS A 57 -2.54 14.70 24.31
C LYS A 57 -2.06 13.25 24.39
N ILE A 58 -1.76 12.62 23.25
CA ILE A 58 -1.20 11.26 23.19
C ILE A 58 0.18 11.23 23.88
N ASN A 59 1.05 12.18 23.59
CA ASN A 59 2.39 12.24 24.16
C ASN A 59 2.35 12.45 25.68
N ALA A 60 1.51 13.36 26.16
CA ALA A 60 1.30 13.60 27.59
C ALA A 60 0.77 12.34 28.31
N LEU A 61 -0.15 11.63 27.67
CA LEU A 61 -0.67 10.36 28.19
C LEU A 61 0.42 9.27 28.22
N LEU A 62 1.25 9.18 27.17
CA LEU A 62 2.37 8.25 27.11
C LEU A 62 3.42 8.54 28.19
N GLU A 63 3.72 9.80 28.47
CA GLU A 63 4.62 10.18 29.57
C GLU A 63 4.07 9.76 30.92
N ARG A 64 2.78 9.99 31.16
CA ARG A 64 2.11 9.53 32.38
C ARG A 64 2.13 8.01 32.52
N MET A 65 1.83 7.27 31.45
CA MET A 65 1.89 5.80 31.44
C MET A 65 3.30 5.29 31.74
N LYS A 66 4.34 5.92 31.19
CA LYS A 66 5.74 5.59 31.49
C LYS A 66 6.08 5.83 32.96
N ALA A 67 5.58 6.92 33.56
CA ALA A 67 5.78 7.23 34.98
C ALA A 67 5.12 6.17 35.88
N ASP A 68 3.94 5.69 35.49
CA ASP A 68 3.22 4.62 36.18
C ASP A 68 3.79 3.21 35.88
N GLY A 69 4.80 3.11 34.99
CA GLY A 69 5.44 1.84 34.62
C GLY A 69 4.61 0.93 33.73
N ILE A 70 3.54 1.47 33.11
CA ILE A 70 2.58 0.71 32.29
C ILE A 70 2.93 0.89 30.82
N SER A 71 3.11 -0.21 30.09
CA SER A 71 3.30 -0.17 28.64
C SER A 71 1.94 0.02 27.92
N PRO A 72 1.87 0.77 26.80
CA PRO A 72 0.65 0.84 25.98
C PRO A 72 0.11 -0.54 25.54
N SER A 73 0.99 -1.54 25.44
CA SER A 73 0.64 -2.93 25.16
C SER A 73 -0.10 -3.64 26.29
N ASP A 74 0.09 -3.20 27.54
CA ASP A 74 -0.52 -3.83 28.71
C ASP A 74 -1.95 -3.32 28.91
N LEU A 75 -2.25 -2.12 28.38
CA LEU A 75 -3.57 -1.50 28.37
C LEU A 75 -4.46 -2.01 27.24
N LEU A 76 -3.87 -2.24 26.06
CA LEU A 76 -4.51 -2.95 24.96
C LEU A 76 -4.55 -4.43 25.34
N GLY A 77 -5.56 -4.81 26.13
CA GLY A 77 -5.74 -6.16 26.64
C GLY A 77 -5.39 -7.23 25.59
N SER A 78 -4.75 -8.31 26.05
CA SER A 78 -4.15 -9.39 25.23
C SER A 78 -4.98 -9.84 24.01
N GLU A 79 -6.32 -9.76 24.05
CA GLU A 79 -7.19 -10.05 22.90
C GLU A 79 -6.99 -9.13 21.68
N LEU A 80 -6.78 -7.82 21.88
CA LEU A 80 -6.55 -6.86 20.79
C LEU A 80 -5.12 -6.93 20.25
N ALA A 81 -4.13 -7.25 21.09
CA ALA A 81 -2.73 -7.44 20.69
C ALA A 81 -2.53 -8.66 19.75
N HIS A 82 -3.48 -9.60 19.72
CA HIS A 82 -3.45 -10.79 18.85
C HIS A 82 -4.28 -10.64 17.57
N ALA A 83 -5.18 -9.65 17.48
CA ALA A 83 -6.04 -9.44 16.31
C ALA A 83 -5.28 -9.00 15.05
N GLY A 84 -4.05 -8.51 15.19
CA GLY A 84 -3.17 -8.09 14.09
C GLY A 84 -2.05 -9.06 13.74
N LYS A 85 -1.93 -10.22 14.42
CA LYS A 85 -0.93 -11.22 14.05
C LYS A 85 -1.39 -11.93 12.78
N THR A 86 -1.04 -11.35 11.62
CA THR A 86 -1.14 -12.00 10.32
C THR A 86 -0.59 -13.41 10.46
N ALA A 87 -1.42 -14.42 10.17
CA ALA A 87 -1.06 -15.81 10.22
C ALA A 87 0.32 -16.00 9.58
N LYS A 88 1.28 -16.47 10.38
CA LYS A 88 2.66 -16.72 9.96
C LYS A 88 2.62 -17.53 8.67
N LYS A 89 2.89 -16.90 7.52
CA LYS A 89 2.93 -17.60 6.21
C LYS A 89 3.92 -18.75 6.39
N ARG A 90 3.42 -19.99 6.41
CA ARG A 90 4.26 -21.18 6.43
C ARG A 90 5.28 -21.03 5.30
N LYS A 91 6.58 -21.14 5.61
CA LYS A 91 7.63 -21.20 4.59
C LYS A 91 7.20 -22.24 3.55
N ALA A 92 7.15 -21.85 2.28
CA ALA A 92 6.98 -22.80 1.19
C ALA A 92 8.09 -23.85 1.32
N ARG A 93 7.72 -25.13 1.29
CA ARG A 93 8.70 -26.21 1.36
C ARG A 93 9.61 -26.12 0.13
N GLU A 94 10.91 -26.23 0.35
CA GLU A 94 11.92 -26.19 -0.70
C GLU A 94 11.68 -27.32 -1.71
N ALA A 95 11.91 -27.05 -2.99
CA ALA A 95 11.72 -28.05 -4.03
C ALA A 95 12.83 -29.10 -3.94
N LYS A 96 12.45 -30.37 -3.88
CA LYS A 96 13.36 -31.49 -3.62
C LYS A 96 13.89 -32.13 -4.91
N TYR A 97 13.14 -32.01 -6.01
CA TYR A 97 13.49 -32.64 -7.28
C TYR A 97 13.43 -31.65 -8.45
N ARG A 98 14.30 -31.79 -9.45
CA ARG A 98 14.29 -31.02 -10.72
C ARG A 98 14.10 -31.96 -11.89
N PHE A 99 13.23 -31.60 -12.84
CA PHE A 99 13.00 -32.37 -14.06
C PHE A 99 12.79 -31.44 -15.26
N ILE A 100 13.05 -31.94 -16.46
CA ILE A 100 12.79 -31.23 -17.71
C ILE A 100 11.39 -31.63 -18.19
N ASP A 101 10.52 -30.65 -18.44
CA ASP A 101 9.18 -30.89 -18.95
C ASP A 101 9.22 -31.23 -20.46
N GLN A 102 8.11 -31.71 -21.01
CA GLN A 102 7.99 -32.09 -22.44
C GLN A 102 8.30 -30.93 -23.41
N ASN A 103 8.27 -29.69 -22.90
CA ASN A 103 8.60 -28.48 -23.65
C ASN A 103 10.08 -28.05 -23.53
N GLY A 104 10.92 -28.84 -22.86
CA GLY A 104 12.34 -28.53 -22.67
C GLY A 104 12.65 -27.55 -21.53
N GLU A 105 11.67 -27.22 -20.69
CA GLU A 105 11.84 -26.29 -19.56
C GLU A 105 12.15 -27.02 -18.25
N GLU A 106 13.14 -26.52 -17.49
CA GLU A 106 13.45 -27.03 -16.15
C GLU A 106 12.38 -26.62 -15.13
N LYS A 107 11.73 -27.61 -14.51
CA LYS A 107 10.75 -27.42 -13.43
C LYS A 107 11.17 -28.16 -12.17
N THR A 108 10.73 -27.65 -11.03
CA THR A 108 11.07 -28.22 -9.72
C THR A 108 9.83 -28.75 -9.00
N TRP A 109 9.95 -29.90 -8.35
CA TRP A 109 8.89 -30.57 -7.62
C TRP A 109 9.27 -30.78 -6.15
N THR A 110 8.38 -30.44 -5.24
CA THR A 110 8.60 -30.53 -3.78
C THR A 110 8.47 -31.96 -3.24
N GLY A 111 8.18 -32.95 -4.09
CA GLY A 111 7.89 -34.33 -3.67
C GLY A 111 6.52 -34.51 -3.00
N GLN A 112 5.71 -33.45 -2.95
CA GLN A 112 4.38 -33.47 -2.36
C GLN A 112 3.31 -33.33 -3.45
N GLY A 113 2.37 -34.28 -3.52
CA GLY A 113 1.29 -34.30 -4.51
C GLY A 113 1.52 -35.31 -5.64
N ARG A 114 0.81 -35.15 -6.77
CA ARG A 114 0.94 -36.06 -7.91
C ARG A 114 2.36 -35.94 -8.51
N THR A 115 2.99 -37.08 -8.76
CA THR A 115 4.29 -37.18 -9.44
C THR A 115 4.18 -36.58 -10.85
N PRO A 116 5.06 -35.63 -11.22
CA PRO A 116 5.09 -35.08 -12.57
C PRO A 116 5.33 -36.17 -13.62
N LYS A 117 4.63 -36.08 -14.76
CA LYS A 117 4.73 -37.05 -15.87
C LYS A 117 6.18 -37.36 -16.29
N PRO A 118 7.10 -36.39 -16.35
CA PRO A 118 8.49 -36.67 -16.74
C PRO A 118 9.24 -37.54 -15.72
N ILE A 119 8.98 -37.36 -14.42
CA ILE A 119 9.54 -38.19 -13.35
C ILE A 119 8.89 -39.57 -13.37
N ALA A 120 7.58 -39.66 -13.57
CA ALA A 120 6.86 -40.93 -13.66
C ALA A 120 7.38 -41.78 -14.84
N ASN A 121 7.54 -41.17 -16.02
CA ASN A 121 8.10 -41.86 -17.19
C ASN A 121 9.55 -42.27 -16.96
N ALA A 122 10.36 -41.47 -16.26
CA ALA A 122 11.74 -41.84 -15.94
C ALA A 122 11.80 -43.03 -14.96
N LEU A 123 10.89 -43.07 -13.99
CA LEU A 123 10.76 -44.18 -13.04
C LEU A 123 10.30 -45.48 -13.75
N GLU A 124 9.36 -45.38 -14.69
CA GLU A 124 8.93 -46.51 -15.52
C GLU A 124 10.05 -47.05 -16.44
N ASN A 125 10.95 -46.17 -16.89
CA ASN A 125 12.15 -46.54 -17.65
C ASN A 125 13.31 -47.03 -16.76
N GLY A 126 13.05 -47.31 -15.48
CA GLY A 126 14.02 -47.91 -14.55
C GLY A 126 15.01 -46.94 -13.91
N LYS A 127 14.80 -45.61 -14.04
CA LYS A 127 15.62 -44.62 -13.33
C LYS A 127 15.14 -44.43 -11.90
N SER A 128 16.06 -44.10 -11.00
CA SER A 128 15.71 -43.88 -9.60
C SER A 128 15.18 -42.47 -9.40
N LEU A 129 14.31 -42.28 -8.40
CA LEU A 129 13.82 -40.95 -8.04
C LEU A 129 14.96 -40.03 -7.55
N ASP A 130 16.05 -40.64 -7.09
CA ASP A 130 17.24 -39.97 -6.59
C ASP A 130 18.04 -39.25 -7.68
N ASP A 131 17.91 -39.68 -8.95
CA ASP A 131 18.55 -39.03 -10.10
C ASP A 131 17.99 -37.62 -10.38
N PHE A 132 16.83 -37.30 -9.80
CA PHE A 132 16.17 -36.01 -9.95
C PHE A 132 16.33 -35.12 -8.72
N LEU A 133 17.05 -35.56 -7.68
CA LEU A 133 17.24 -34.82 -6.44
C LEU A 133 18.08 -33.55 -6.69
N ILE A 134 17.66 -32.42 -6.13
CA ILE A 134 18.43 -31.16 -6.11
C ILE A 134 19.34 -31.12 -4.90
#